data_AF-M3GPG5-F1
#
_entry.id   AF-M3GPG5-F1
#
_cell.length_a   1.000
_cell.length_b   1.000
_cell.length_c   1.000
_cell.angle_alpha   90.00
_cell.angle_beta   90.00
_cell.angle_gamma   90.00
#
_symmetry.space_group_name_H-M   'P 1'
#
loop_
_entity.id
_entity.type
_entity.pdbx_description
1 polymer ?
#
loop_
_entity_poly.entity_id
_entity_poly.type
_entity_poly.pdbx_seq_one_letter_code
_entity_poly.pdbx_strand_id
1 'polypeptide(L)'
;MIFDPGMGFFLSSDFQVSFEVLKKIKTLQEEFSPMMVSVTKKSFLGNALGGLKVEEREIPTVIAELYLCIQNVEYIRTHEPKNLKQALKIWNLMNK
;
A
#
# COMPACT_ATOMS: atom_id res chain seq x y z
N MET A 1 -2.01 -17.60 -11.37
CA MET A 1 -1.37 -17.42 -10.05
C MET A 1 -1.15 -15.92 -9.86
N ILE A 2 -1.43 -15.36 -8.69
CA ILE A 2 -1.20 -13.94 -8.38
C ILE A 2 -0.23 -13.90 -7.20
N PHE A 3 0.83 -13.12 -7.31
CA PHE A 3 1.82 -12.97 -6.24
C PHE A 3 1.38 -11.90 -5.24
N ASP A 4 1.55 -12.16 -3.95
CA ASP A 4 1.40 -11.16 -2.88
C ASP A 4 2.67 -11.22 -2.03
N PRO A 5 3.46 -10.12 -1.93
CA PRO A 5 4.66 -10.12 -1.10
C PRO A 5 4.34 -10.25 0.40
N GLY A 6 3.08 -10.07 0.79
CA GLY A 6 2.66 -9.92 2.17
C GLY A 6 3.12 -8.58 2.76
N MET A 7 2.50 -8.16 3.86
CA MET A 7 2.77 -6.85 4.47
C MET A 7 2.56 -6.88 5.99
N GLY A 8 3.21 -5.96 6.70
CA GLY A 8 3.15 -5.87 8.16
C GLY A 8 3.76 -7.11 8.82
N PHE A 9 3.10 -7.63 9.85
CA PHE A 9 3.58 -8.77 10.64
C PHE A 9 3.86 -10.06 9.86
N PHE A 10 3.32 -10.20 8.65
CA PHE A 10 3.69 -11.32 7.78
C PHE A 10 5.16 -11.27 7.35
N LEU A 11 5.70 -10.06 7.19
CA LEU A 11 7.10 -9.83 6.85
C LEU A 11 7.97 -9.65 8.11
N SER A 12 7.55 -8.76 9.02
CA SER A 12 8.29 -8.43 10.24
C SER A 12 7.43 -7.61 11.20
N SER A 13 7.78 -7.63 12.50
CA SER A 13 7.28 -6.66 13.49
C SER A 13 7.91 -5.28 13.34
N ASP A 14 9.09 -5.19 12.74
CA ASP A 14 9.71 -3.92 12.36
C ASP A 14 8.98 -3.34 11.14
N PHE A 15 8.36 -2.16 11.35
CA PHE A 15 7.59 -1.51 10.31
C PHE A 15 8.44 -1.10 9.10
N GLN A 16 9.75 -0.85 9.30
CA GLN A 16 10.65 -0.43 8.23
C GLN A 16 10.73 -1.49 7.12
N VAL A 17 10.66 -2.78 7.46
CA VAL A 17 10.71 -3.87 6.48
C VAL A 17 9.57 -3.77 5.46
N SER A 18 8.35 -3.44 5.91
CA SER A 18 7.22 -3.26 4.98
C SER A 18 7.45 -2.07 4.05
N PHE A 19 8.03 -0.96 4.55
CA PHE A 19 8.37 0.19 3.71
C PHE A 19 9.51 -0.12 2.72
N GLU A 20 10.50 -0.93 3.09
CA GLU A 20 11.55 -1.36 2.17
C GLU A 20 11.00 -2.22 1.02
N VAL A 21 10.02 -3.09 1.29
CA VAL A 21 9.32 -3.83 0.24
C VAL A 21 8.53 -2.88 -0.67
N LEU A 22 7.80 -1.91 -0.10
CA LEU A 22 7.08 -0.91 -0.90
C LEU A 22 8.02 -0.07 -1.78
N LYS A 23 9.19 0.34 -1.26
CA LYS A 23 10.20 1.08 -2.04
C LYS A 23 10.73 0.28 -3.23
N LYS A 24 10.78 -1.05 -3.12
CA LYS A 24 11.28 -1.98 -4.15
C LYS A 24 10.17 -2.59 -4.99
N ILE A 25 8.93 -2.09 -4.89
CA ILE A 25 7.76 -2.74 -5.50
C ILE A 25 7.92 -2.94 -7.01
N LYS A 26 8.49 -1.96 -7.71
CA LYS A 26 8.72 -2.05 -9.16
C LYS A 26 9.65 -3.21 -9.54
N THR A 27 10.76 -3.38 -8.82
CA THR A 27 11.67 -4.52 -9.03
C THR A 27 10.97 -5.84 -8.75
N LEU A 28 10.13 -5.90 -7.71
CA LEU A 28 9.33 -7.11 -7.44
C LEU A 28 8.32 -7.39 -8.55
N GLN A 29 7.74 -6.38 -9.18
CA GLN A 29 6.81 -6.56 -10.30
C GLN A 29 7.51 -7.08 -11.57
N GLU A 30 8.78 -6.74 -11.78
CA GLU A 30 9.57 -7.28 -12.90
C GLU A 30 9.78 -8.79 -12.79
N GLU A 31 9.90 -9.32 -11.57
CA GLU A 31 10.07 -10.75 -11.29
C GLU A 31 8.73 -11.48 -11.08
N PHE A 32 7.74 -10.81 -10.48
CA PHE A 32 6.51 -11.41 -10.00
C PHE A 32 5.28 -10.60 -10.46
N SER A 33 4.88 -10.79 -11.71
CA SER A 33 3.62 -10.29 -12.27
C SER A 33 2.71 -11.46 -12.69
N PRO A 34 1.39 -11.40 -12.42
CA PRO A 34 0.67 -10.29 -11.81
C PRO A 34 0.77 -10.26 -10.27
N MET A 35 0.75 -9.05 -9.69
CA MET A 35 0.87 -8.83 -8.24
C MET A 35 -0.38 -8.24 -7.59
N MET A 36 -0.68 -8.69 -6.37
CA MET A 36 -1.64 -8.06 -5.47
C MET A 36 -0.93 -7.56 -4.21
N VAL A 37 -1.25 -6.35 -3.76
CA VAL A 37 -0.74 -5.80 -2.51
C VAL A 37 -1.88 -5.33 -1.60
N SER A 38 -1.78 -5.63 -0.30
CA SER A 38 -2.74 -5.17 0.72
C SER A 38 -2.03 -4.41 1.85
N VAL A 39 -2.29 -3.11 1.94
CA VAL A 39 -1.76 -2.22 3.01
C VAL A 39 -2.85 -1.71 3.96
N THR A 40 -4.11 -1.97 3.65
CA THR A 40 -5.28 -1.41 4.34
C THR A 40 -5.26 -1.61 5.86
N LYS A 41 -5.23 -0.48 6.59
CA LYS A 41 -5.23 -0.35 8.06
C LYS A 41 -4.13 -1.16 8.79
N LYS A 42 -3.10 -1.64 8.10
CA LYS A 42 -2.05 -2.49 8.68
C LYS A 42 -1.22 -1.72 9.72
N SER A 43 -0.74 -2.47 10.72
CA SER A 43 0.01 -1.93 11.87
C SER A 43 1.26 -1.16 11.49
N PHE A 44 1.99 -1.57 10.44
CA PHE A 44 3.23 -0.90 10.02
C PHE A 44 3.01 0.59 9.67
N LEU A 45 1.84 0.94 9.11
CA LEU A 45 1.47 2.33 8.83
C LEU A 45 1.27 3.14 10.12
N GLY A 46 0.62 2.55 11.12
CA GLY A 46 0.43 3.20 12.42
C GLY A 46 1.73 3.32 13.20
N ASN A 47 2.57 2.28 13.18
CA ASN A 47 3.87 2.25 13.86
C ASN A 47 4.83 3.32 13.30
N ALA A 48 4.84 3.52 11.98
CA ALA A 48 5.65 4.57 11.35
C ALA A 48 5.26 5.99 11.76
N LEU A 49 4.03 6.17 12.27
CA LEU A 49 3.46 7.45 12.67
C LEU A 49 3.32 7.56 14.20
N GLY A 50 4.16 6.86 14.96
CA GLY A 50 4.19 6.96 16.42
C GLY A 50 3.12 6.11 17.13
N GLY A 51 2.56 5.10 16.47
CA GLY A 51 1.66 4.12 17.09
C GLY A 51 0.17 4.45 16.96
N LEU A 52 -0.26 4.96 15.80
CA LEU A 52 -1.68 5.24 15.54
C LEU A 52 -2.58 4.02 15.74
N LYS A 53 -3.76 4.23 16.31
CA LYS A 53 -4.79 3.20 16.43
C LYS A 53 -5.36 2.85 15.05
N VAL A 54 -6.06 1.71 14.94
CA VAL A 54 -6.52 1.20 13.65
C VAL A 54 -7.52 2.14 12.96
N GLU A 55 -8.31 2.86 13.76
CA GLU A 55 -9.30 3.85 13.32
C GLU A 55 -8.66 5.08 12.68
N GLU A 56 -7.42 5.39 13.07
CA GLU A 56 -6.67 6.57 12.61
C GLU A 56 -5.82 6.27 11.35
N ARG A 57 -5.84 5.04 10.84
CA ARG A 57 -5.00 4.60 9.72
C ARG A 57 -5.64 4.78 8.35
N GLU A 58 -6.74 5.51 8.25
CA GLU A 58 -7.43 5.76 6.98
C GLU A 58 -6.56 6.58 6.02
N ILE A 59 -6.04 7.73 6.46
CA ILE A 59 -5.17 8.59 5.63
C ILE A 59 -3.87 7.85 5.25
N PRO A 60 -3.11 7.23 6.18
CA PRO A 60 -1.93 6.44 5.82
C PRO A 60 -2.22 5.32 4.82
N THR A 61 -3.38 4.66 4.95
CA THR A 61 -3.82 3.61 4.01
C THR A 61 -3.97 4.19 2.60
N VAL A 62 -4.73 5.28 2.46
CA VAL A 62 -5.00 5.87 1.14
C VAL A 62 -3.72 6.37 0.48
N ILE A 63 -2.80 6.95 1.24
CA ILE A 63 -1.50 7.38 0.73
C ILE A 63 -0.68 6.18 0.21
N ALA A 64 -0.62 5.09 0.96
CA ALA A 64 0.11 3.89 0.55
C ALA A 64 -0.54 3.18 -0.66
N GLU A 65 -1.88 3.11 -0.70
CA GLU A 65 -2.62 2.55 -1.84
C GLU A 65 -2.47 3.41 -3.10
N LEU A 66 -2.53 4.74 -2.98
CA LEU A 66 -2.29 5.65 -4.10
C LEU A 66 -0.87 5.48 -4.66
N TYR A 67 0.14 5.37 -3.77
CA TYR A 67 1.52 5.10 -4.18
C TYR A 67 1.62 3.82 -5.01
N LEU A 68 1.01 2.72 -4.56
CA LEU A 68 1.00 1.44 -5.27
C LEU A 68 0.32 1.55 -6.65
N CYS A 69 -0.80 2.28 -6.75
CA CYS A 69 -1.42 2.56 -8.04
C CYS A 69 -0.50 3.33 -8.99
N ILE A 70 0.21 4.34 -8.49
CA ILE A 70 1.16 5.14 -9.30
C ILE A 70 2.32 4.26 -9.81
N GLN A 71 2.73 3.26 -9.04
CA GLN A 71 3.72 2.27 -9.46
C GLN A 71 3.15 1.20 -10.43
N ASN A 72 1.86 1.29 -10.80
CA ASN A 72 1.15 0.34 -11.66
C ASN A 72 1.04 -1.09 -11.07
N VAL A 73 0.87 -1.22 -9.75
CA VAL A 73 0.52 -2.52 -9.15
C VAL A 73 -0.86 -2.96 -9.62
N GLU A 74 -0.96 -4.16 -10.17
CA GLU A 74 -2.13 -4.64 -10.90
C GLU A 74 -3.37 -4.81 -10.00
N TYR A 75 -3.17 -5.26 -8.76
CA TYR A 75 -4.26 -5.48 -7.82
C TYR A 75 -3.96 -4.84 -6.45
N ILE A 76 -4.90 -4.05 -5.95
CA ILE A 76 -4.87 -3.52 -4.58
C ILE A 76 -6.05 -4.08 -3.80
N ARG A 77 -5.77 -4.71 -2.66
CA ARG A 77 -6.80 -5.20 -1.73
C ARG A 77 -7.04 -4.17 -0.63
N THR A 78 -8.22 -3.56 -0.64
CA THR A 78 -8.65 -2.52 0.31
C THR A 78 -10.04 -2.78 0.88
N HIS A 79 -10.31 -2.29 2.08
CA HIS A 79 -11.64 -2.29 2.69
C HIS A 79 -12.46 -1.03 2.31
N GLU A 80 -11.82 0.06 1.88
CA GLU A 80 -12.46 1.36 1.62
C GLU A 80 -12.17 1.87 0.20
N PRO A 81 -12.67 1.20 -0.86
CA PRO A 81 -12.33 1.53 -2.25
C PRO A 81 -12.76 2.93 -2.67
N LYS A 82 -13.73 3.55 -1.98
CA LYS A 82 -14.19 4.92 -2.26
C LYS A 82 -13.07 5.93 -2.03
N ASN A 83 -12.28 5.78 -0.98
CA ASN A 83 -11.23 6.74 -0.63
C ASN A 83 -10.09 6.70 -1.65
N LEU A 84 -9.66 5.49 -2.04
CA LEU A 84 -8.66 5.32 -3.09
C LEU A 84 -9.13 5.88 -4.44
N LYS A 85 -10.39 5.65 -4.81
CA LYS A 85 -10.98 6.23 -6.04
C LYS A 85 -10.98 7.76 -6.02
N GLN A 86 -11.28 8.39 -4.88
CA GLN A 86 -11.21 9.84 -4.75
C GLN A 86 -9.76 10.35 -4.86
N ALA A 87 -8.83 9.71 -4.17
CA ALA A 87 -7.40 10.05 -4.23
C ALA A 87 -6.85 9.94 -5.67
N LEU A 88 -7.16 8.86 -6.38
CA LEU A 88 -6.80 8.67 -7.78
C LEU A 88 -7.42 9.73 -8.70
N LYS A 89 -8.68 10.11 -8.47
CA LYS A 89 -9.34 11.15 -9.27
C LYS A 89 -8.58 12.48 -9.14
N ILE A 90 -8.22 12.88 -7.92
CA ILE A 90 -7.46 14.11 -7.68
C ILE A 90 -6.05 13.99 -8.26
N TRP A 91 -5.35 12.88 -8.02
CA TRP A 91 -4.03 12.63 -8.59
C TRP A 91 -4.01 12.76 -10.12
N ASN A 92 -4.96 12.14 -10.80
CA ASN A 92 -5.06 12.17 -12.26
C ASN A 92 -5.41 13.55 -12.83
N LEU A 93 -6.07 14.43 -12.06
CA LEU A 93 -6.30 15.81 -12.48
C LEU A 93 -5.04 16.67 -12.37
N MET A 94 -4.10 16.31 -11.49
CA MET A 94 -2.84 17.06 -11.28
C MET A 94 -1.68 16.54 -12.14
N ASN A 95 -1.74 15.28 -12.59
CA ASN A 95 -0.65 14.61 -13.35
C ASN A 95 -1.04 14.33 -14.81
N LYS A 96 -2.05 15.04 -15.32
CA LYS A 96 -2.40 15.08 -16.74
C LYS A 96 -1.81 16.30 -17.41
#